data_AF-A0A368FQK1-F1
#
_entry.id   AF-A0A368FQK1-F1
#
_cell.length_a   1.000
_cell.length_b   1.000
_cell.length_c   1.000
_cell.angle_alpha   90.00
_cell.angle_beta   90.00
_cell.angle_gamma   90.00
#
_symmetry.space_group_name_H-M   'P 1'
#
loop_
_entity.id
_entity.type
_entity.pdbx_description
1 polymer ?
#
loop_
_entity_poly.entity_id
_entity_poly.type
_entity_poly.pdbx_seq_one_letter_code
_entity_poly.pdbx_strand_id
1 'polypeptide(L)'
;MAQFKKYGCFRMYRKGIIEKAEVYYQSGDLTHALQLWVAVVRDGIPPAIRKDILQKAISAAYCMASMKDYLWCCVQLMPSQPLAEQGFRAVLHSTVPPPPFAATEVTTAQSFAFHKGIRESPLFLFPES
;
A
#
# COMPACT_ATOMS: atom_id res chain seq x y z
N MET A 1 34.41 0.27 14.04
CA MET A 1 33.57 0.58 15.24
C MET A 1 32.41 1.56 14.97
N ALA A 2 32.45 2.47 13.99
CA ALA A 2 31.35 3.41 13.71
C ALA A 2 30.10 2.77 13.07
N GLN A 3 30.29 1.74 12.25
CA GLN A 3 29.21 1.00 11.60
C GLN A 3 28.29 0.33 12.65
N PHE A 4 28.85 -0.36 13.63
CA PHE A 4 28.07 -1.04 14.68
C PHE A 4 27.23 -0.08 15.54
N LYS A 5 27.75 1.13 15.85
CA LYS A 5 26.99 2.15 16.58
C LYS A 5 25.80 2.68 15.78
N LYS A 6 25.94 2.87 14.45
CA LYS A 6 24.89 3.37 13.56
C LYS A 6 23.85 2.30 13.19
N TYR A 7 24.26 1.05 12.99
CA TYR A 7 23.33 -0.06 12.70
C TYR A 7 22.68 -0.65 13.96
N GLY A 8 23.36 -0.58 15.12
CA GLY A 8 22.83 -1.01 16.41
C GLY A 8 21.67 -0.14 16.89
N CYS A 9 21.82 1.19 16.81
CA CYS A 9 20.73 2.11 17.18
C CYS A 9 19.53 2.01 16.23
N PHE A 10 19.77 1.78 14.93
CA PHE A 10 18.69 1.67 13.94
C PHE A 10 17.91 0.36 14.06
N ARG A 11 18.59 -0.76 14.37
CA ARG A 11 17.93 -2.03 14.72
C ARG A 11 17.12 -1.91 16.00
N MET A 12 17.68 -1.26 17.04
CA MET A 12 16.96 -1.01 18.28
C MET A 12 15.74 -0.11 18.08
N TYR A 13 15.86 0.95 17.28
CA TYR A 13 14.77 1.88 16.99
C TYR A 13 13.59 1.16 16.34
N ARG A 14 13.84 0.33 15.32
CA ARG A 14 12.77 -0.46 14.68
C ARG A 14 12.15 -1.48 15.61
N LYS A 15 12.97 -2.16 16.42
CA LYS A 15 12.46 -3.09 17.43
C LYS A 15 11.54 -2.36 18.42
N GLY A 16 11.95 -1.18 18.87
CA GLY A 16 11.16 -0.32 19.74
C GLY A 16 9.83 0.13 19.11
N ILE A 17 9.82 0.48 17.82
CA ILE A 17 8.56 0.80 17.13
C ILE A 17 7.64 -0.42 17.06
N ILE A 18 8.17 -1.60 16.72
CA ILE A 18 7.38 -2.83 16.63
C ILE A 18 6.79 -3.20 18.00
N GLU A 19 7.60 -3.13 19.05
CA GLU A 19 7.16 -3.39 20.43
C GLU A 19 6.11 -2.36 20.88
N LYS A 20 6.31 -1.07 20.58
CA LYS A 20 5.33 -0.01 20.88
C LYS A 20 4.01 -0.22 20.14
N ALA A 21 4.06 -0.64 18.88
CA ALA A 21 2.87 -0.98 18.10
C ALA A 21 2.09 -2.14 18.72
N GLU A 22 2.79 -3.14 19.27
CA GLU A 22 2.16 -4.26 19.97
C GLU A 22 1.42 -3.80 21.23
N VAL A 23 2.00 -2.87 21.99
CA VAL A 23 1.36 -2.29 23.18
C VAL A 23 0.07 -1.57 22.78
N TYR A 24 0.09 -0.77 21.70
CA TYR A 24 -1.12 -0.12 21.21
C TYR A 24 -2.19 -1.12 20.76
N TYR A 25 -1.79 -2.18 20.07
CA TYR A 25 -2.71 -3.24 19.64
C TYR A 25 -3.38 -3.93 20.83
N GLN A 26 -2.62 -4.24 21.89
CA GLN A 26 -3.17 -4.84 23.12
C GLN A 26 -4.08 -3.88 23.88
N SER A 27 -3.81 -2.58 23.83
CA SER A 27 -4.65 -1.55 24.46
C SER A 27 -5.95 -1.26 23.71
N GLY A 28 -6.13 -1.81 22.51
CA GLY A 28 -7.29 -1.58 21.64
C GLY A 28 -7.16 -0.35 20.73
N ASP A 29 -6.06 0.39 20.80
CA ASP A 29 -5.77 1.50 19.90
C ASP A 29 -5.16 1.00 18.59
N LEU A 30 -6.03 0.43 17.75
CA LEU A 30 -5.65 -0.16 16.48
C LEU A 30 -5.10 0.88 15.49
N THR A 31 -5.51 2.14 15.61
CA THR A 31 -5.11 3.23 14.72
C THR A 31 -3.61 3.49 14.82
N HIS A 32 -3.13 3.68 16.05
CA HIS A 32 -1.72 3.94 16.29
C HIS A 32 -0.86 2.71 16.03
N ALA A 33 -1.36 1.51 16.35
CA ALA A 33 -0.68 0.26 16.03
C ALA A 33 -0.44 0.11 14.51
N LEU A 34 -1.48 0.34 13.71
CA LEU A 34 -1.43 0.26 12.26
C LEU A 34 -0.44 1.27 11.65
N GLN A 35 -0.48 2.53 12.09
CA GLN A 35 0.43 3.58 11.62
C GLN A 35 1.90 3.20 11.83
N LEU A 36 2.22 2.68 13.02
CA LEU A 36 3.57 2.26 13.35
C LEU A 36 4.01 1.06 12.50
N TRP A 37 3.17 0.04 12.33
CA TRP A 37 3.50 -1.11 11.48
C TRP A 37 3.70 -0.73 10.01
N VAL A 38 2.84 0.13 9.45
CA VAL A 38 2.99 0.63 8.07
C VAL A 38 4.30 1.42 7.91
N ALA A 39 4.66 2.26 8.88
CA ALA A 39 5.92 3.01 8.86
C ALA A 39 7.14 2.09 8.85
N VAL A 40 7.18 1.08 9.74
CA VAL A 40 8.31 0.16 9.83
C VAL A 40 8.45 -0.68 8.54
N VAL A 41 7.33 -1.11 7.93
CA VAL A 41 7.35 -1.87 6.67
C VAL A 41 7.96 -1.05 5.52
N ARG A 42 7.62 0.25 5.43
CA ARG A 42 8.17 1.17 4.41
C ARG A 42 9.68 1.36 4.54
N ASP A 43 10.20 1.37 5.76
CA ASP A 43 11.63 1.59 6.00
C ASP A 43 12.52 0.41 5.54
N GLY A 44 11.93 -0.76 5.21
CA GLY A 44 12.68 -1.88 4.64
C GLY A 44 13.20 -2.83 5.70
N ILE A 45 12.31 -3.66 6.25
CA ILE A 45 12.59 -4.75 7.21
C ILE A 45 13.01 -6.02 6.45
N PRO A 46 13.84 -6.90 7.05
CA PRO A 46 14.02 -8.26 6.56
C PRO A 46 12.69 -8.96 6.23
N PRO A 47 12.63 -9.73 5.13
CA PRO A 47 11.39 -10.30 4.62
C PRO A 47 10.71 -11.26 5.61
N ALA A 48 11.49 -11.96 6.44
CA ALA A 48 10.98 -12.87 7.47
C ALA A 48 10.05 -12.15 8.48
N ILE A 49 10.49 -11.00 9.00
CA ILE A 49 9.74 -10.22 10.01
C ILE A 49 8.64 -9.38 9.34
N ARG A 50 8.87 -8.96 8.08
CA ARG A 50 7.91 -8.16 7.32
C ARG A 50 6.56 -8.87 7.18
N LYS A 51 6.57 -10.18 6.92
CA LYS A 51 5.34 -10.97 6.76
C LYS A 51 4.48 -10.94 8.02
N ASP A 52 5.09 -11.16 9.18
CA ASP A 52 4.38 -11.19 10.46
C ASP A 52 3.78 -9.83 10.80
N ILE A 53 4.53 -8.75 10.57
CA ILE A 53 4.05 -7.37 10.79
C ILE A 53 2.91 -7.02 9.84
N LEU A 54 3.00 -7.42 8.56
CA LEU A 54 1.94 -7.19 7.59
C LEU A 54 0.67 -7.96 7.94
N GLN A 55 0.77 -9.19 8.45
CA GLN A 55 -0.41 -9.94 8.91
C GLN A 55 -1.12 -9.24 10.08
N LYS A 56 -0.36 -8.73 11.06
CA LYS A 56 -0.90 -7.94 12.17
C LYS A 56 -1.52 -6.61 11.71
N ALA A 57 -0.88 -5.95 10.73
CA ALA A 57 -1.42 -4.74 10.13
C ALA A 57 -2.75 -5.00 9.39
N ILE A 58 -2.86 -6.12 8.67
CA ILE A 58 -4.10 -6.54 7.99
C ILE A 58 -5.22 -6.78 9.00
N SER A 59 -4.95 -7.49 10.10
CA SER A 59 -5.97 -7.75 11.11
C SER A 59 -6.43 -6.45 11.78
N ALA A 60 -5.51 -5.54 12.11
CA ALA A 60 -5.87 -4.22 12.66
C ALA A 60 -6.67 -3.39 11.65
N ALA A 61 -6.25 -3.31 10.39
CA ALA A 61 -6.95 -2.57 9.35
C ALA A 61 -8.37 -3.12 9.09
N TYR A 62 -8.54 -4.44 9.14
CA TYR A 62 -9.83 -5.10 9.04
C TYR A 62 -10.75 -4.72 10.21
N CYS A 63 -10.26 -4.82 11.45
CA CYS A 63 -11.01 -4.45 12.64
C CYS A 63 -11.41 -2.96 12.67
N MET A 64 -10.62 -2.10 12.02
CA MET A 64 -10.90 -0.68 11.87
C MET A 64 -11.75 -0.32 10.64
N ALA A 65 -12.12 -1.30 9.82
CA ALA A 65 -12.76 -1.09 8.51
C ALA A 65 -11.99 -0.13 7.57
N SER A 66 -10.66 -0.04 7.68
CA SER A 66 -9.82 0.76 6.76
C SER A 66 -9.51 -0.03 5.50
N MET A 67 -10.33 0.14 4.46
CA MET A 67 -10.15 -0.53 3.16
C MET A 67 -8.81 -0.20 2.50
N LYS A 68 -8.38 1.05 2.60
CA LYS A 68 -7.13 1.54 1.97
C LYS A 68 -5.90 0.83 2.53
N ASP A 69 -5.78 0.79 3.86
CA ASP A 69 -4.62 0.19 4.51
C ASP A 69 -4.67 -1.33 4.43
N TYR A 70 -5.87 -1.92 4.49
CA TYR A 70 -6.08 -3.35 4.28
C TYR A 70 -5.56 -3.79 2.90
N LEU A 71 -6.04 -3.16 1.82
CA LEU A 71 -5.63 -3.49 0.45
C LEU A 71 -4.13 -3.24 0.24
N TRP A 72 -3.60 -2.14 0.78
CA TRP A 72 -2.16 -1.85 0.71
C TRP A 72 -1.33 -2.96 1.35
N CYS A 73 -1.66 -3.38 2.56
CA CYS A 73 -0.94 -4.44 3.26
C CYS A 73 -1.06 -5.79 2.54
N CYS A 74 -2.22 -6.09 1.94
CA CYS A 74 -2.40 -7.29 1.12
C CYS A 74 -1.50 -7.28 -0.13
N VAL A 75 -1.45 -6.17 -0.87
CA VAL A 75 -0.59 -6.02 -2.06
C VAL A 75 0.89 -6.18 -1.68
N GLN A 76 1.30 -5.68 -0.52
CA GLN A 76 2.68 -5.82 -0.01
C GLN A 76 3.04 -7.26 0.40
N LEU A 77 2.07 -8.14 0.63
CA LEU A 77 2.30 -9.57 0.91
C LEU A 77 2.35 -10.43 -0.36
N MET A 78 1.83 -9.93 -1.49
CA MET A 78 1.89 -10.69 -2.74
C MET A 78 3.33 -10.78 -3.23
N PRO A 79 3.76 -11.96 -3.73
CA PRO A 79 5.07 -12.09 -4.37
C PRO A 79 5.16 -11.08 -5.52
N SER A 80 6.25 -10.29 -5.50
CA SER A 80 6.50 -9.08 -6.28
C SER A 80 5.91 -9.09 -7.70
N GLN A 81 4.70 -8.56 -7.83
CA GLN A 81 4.13 -8.19 -9.11
C GLN A 81 4.21 -6.66 -9.19
N PRO A 82 5.30 -6.09 -9.75
CA PRO A 82 5.51 -4.63 -9.76
C PRO A 82 4.34 -3.88 -10.40
N LEU A 83 3.64 -4.54 -11.34
CA LEU A 83 2.43 -4.03 -11.97
C LEU A 83 1.25 -3.88 -11.00
N ALA A 84 1.07 -4.82 -10.05
CA ALA A 84 0.00 -4.76 -9.06
C ALA A 84 0.24 -3.63 -8.05
N GLU A 85 1.49 -3.45 -7.61
CA GLU A 85 1.85 -2.34 -6.72
C GLU A 85 1.70 -0.99 -7.42
N GLN A 86 2.15 -0.87 -8.67
CA GLN A 86 1.99 0.34 -9.47
C GLN A 86 0.52 0.64 -9.75
N GLY A 87 -0.27 -0.36 -10.13
CA GLY A 87 -1.71 -0.22 -10.35
C GLY A 87 -2.44 0.21 -9.08
N PHE A 88 -2.12 -0.39 -7.94
CA PHE A 88 -2.72 0.01 -6.67
C PHE A 88 -2.35 1.45 -6.27
N ARG A 89 -1.07 1.83 -6.42
CA ARG A 89 -0.65 3.24 -6.22
C ARG A 89 -1.39 4.18 -7.16
N ALA A 90 -1.57 3.78 -8.42
CA ALA A 90 -2.29 4.58 -9.39
C ALA A 90 -3.75 4.81 -8.99
N VAL A 91 -4.43 3.76 -8.53
CA VAL A 91 -5.80 3.84 -7.99
C VAL A 91 -5.84 4.75 -6.75
N LEU A 92 -4.92 4.59 -5.81
CA LEU A 92 -4.86 5.44 -4.60
C LEU A 92 -4.63 6.92 -4.91
N HIS A 93 -3.89 7.22 -5.98
CA HIS A 93 -3.59 8.59 -6.40
C HIS A 93 -4.53 9.11 -7.50
N SER A 94 -5.56 8.33 -7.87
CA SER A 94 -6.47 8.66 -8.97
C SER A 94 -5.74 9.00 -10.28
N THR A 95 -4.58 8.38 -10.51
CA THR A 95 -3.82 8.59 -11.75
C THR A 95 -4.38 7.67 -12.83
N VAL A 96 -4.77 8.27 -13.95
CA VAL A 96 -5.25 7.53 -15.12
C VAL A 96 -4.10 6.66 -15.65
N PRO A 97 -4.31 5.34 -15.89
CA PRO A 97 -3.28 4.51 -16.48
C PRO A 97 -2.91 5.07 -17.86
N PRO A 98 -1.63 4.96 -18.26
CA PRO A 98 -1.23 5.37 -19.59
C PRO A 98 -2.06 4.58 -20.63
N PRO A 99 -2.42 5.22 -21.75
CA PRO A 99 -3.17 4.53 -22.79
C PRO A 99 -2.38 3.30 -23.29
N PRO A 100 -3.07 2.20 -23.63
CA PRO A 100 -2.41 0.97 -24.06
C PRO A 100 -1.72 1.06 -25.43
N PHE A 101 -1.83 2.22 -26.10
CA PHE A 101 -1.29 2.49 -27.44
C PHE A 101 -0.11 3.46 -27.38
N ALA A 102 0.91 3.20 -28.20
CA ALA A 102 2.08 4.06 -28.32
C ALA A 102 1.68 5.42 -28.93
N ALA A 103 2.23 6.52 -28.41
CA ALA A 103 1.87 7.89 -28.81
C ALA A 103 2.03 8.17 -30.33
N THR A 104 2.83 7.37 -31.03
CA THR A 104 3.04 7.43 -32.48
C THR A 104 1.89 6.87 -33.32
N GLU A 105 0.97 6.12 -32.73
CA GLU A 105 -0.14 5.45 -33.45
C GLU A 105 -1.49 6.14 -33.26
N VAL A 106 -1.55 7.20 -32.44
CA VAL A 106 -2.82 7.82 -32.04
C VAL A 106 -3.25 8.89 -33.03
N THR A 107 -4.20 8.55 -33.89
CA THR A 107 -4.96 9.55 -34.63
C THR A 107 -5.91 10.26 -33.64
N THR A 108 -6.09 11.58 -33.72
CA THR A 108 -6.90 12.39 -32.78
C THR A 108 -8.32 11.85 -32.53
N ALA A 109 -8.88 11.08 -33.47
CA ALA A 109 -10.17 10.41 -33.30
C ALA A 109 -10.17 9.25 -32.28
N GLN A 110 -9.05 8.53 -32.14
CA GLN A 110 -8.93 7.35 -31.25
C GLN A 110 -8.74 7.75 -29.78
N SER A 111 -8.07 8.87 -29.50
CA SER A 111 -7.95 9.42 -28.15
C SER A 111 -9.31 9.88 -27.62
N PHE A 112 -10.12 10.54 -28.45
CA PHE A 112 -11.49 10.94 -28.10
C PHE A 112 -12.41 9.72 -27.86
N ALA A 113 -12.29 8.66 -28.67
CA ALA A 113 -13.07 7.44 -28.49
C ALA A 113 -12.71 6.70 -27.18
N PHE A 114 -11.43 6.66 -26.80
CA PHE A 114 -10.99 6.06 -25.53
C PHE A 114 -11.48 6.86 -24.31
N HIS A 115 -11.36 8.19 -24.34
CA HIS A 115 -11.89 9.03 -23.26
C HIS A 115 -13.40 8.93 -23.11
N LYS A 116 -14.13 8.76 -24.22
CA LYS A 116 -15.57 8.50 -24.21
C LYS A 116 -15.87 7.10 -23.65
N GLY A 117 -15.11 6.08 -24.05
CA GLY A 117 -15.26 4.69 -23.58
C GLY A 117 -14.97 4.50 -22.09
N ILE A 118 -14.00 5.22 -21.51
CA ILE A 118 -13.77 5.22 -20.05
C ILE A 118 -14.99 5.81 -19.32
N ARG A 119 -15.59 6.87 -19.86
CA ARG A 119 -16.74 7.55 -19.26
C ARG A 119 -18.02 6.72 -19.33
N GLU A 120 -18.13 5.84 -20.32
CA GLU A 120 -19.29 4.97 -20.57
C GLU A 120 -19.08 3.52 -20.09
N SER A 121 -17.92 3.19 -19.51
CA SER A 121 -17.64 1.86 -18.97
C SER A 121 -18.44 1.62 -17.67
N PRO A 122 -19.32 0.60 -17.60
CA PRO A 122 -20.20 0.35 -16.45
C PRO A 122 -19.46 -0.12 -15.18
N LEU A 123 -18.13 -0.23 -15.20
CA LEU A 123 -17.30 -0.58 -14.03
C LEU A 123 -17.02 0.61 -13.08
N PHE A 124 -17.37 1.84 -13.46
CA PHE A 124 -17.23 3.04 -12.61
C PHE A 124 -18.55 3.63 -12.12
N LEU A 125 -19.69 3.01 -12.42
CA LEU A 125 -20.98 3.35 -11.83
C LEU A 125 -21.10 2.69 -10.46
N PHE A 126 -20.44 3.27 -9.44
CA PHE A 126 -20.95 3.13 -8.09
C PHE A 126 -22.30 3.86 -8.04
N PRO A 127 -23.40 3.18 -7.68
CA PRO A 127 -24.65 3.88 -7.45
C PRO A 127 -24.47 4.71 -6.17
N GLU A 128 -24.54 6.04 -6.29
CA GLU A 128 -24.83 6.86 -5.11
C GLU A 128 -26.23 6.48 -4.63
N SER A 129 -26.32 6.09 -3.37
CA SER A 129 -27.55 5.98 -2.60
C SER A 129 -27.52 6.98 -1.46
#